data_AF-A0A2W4TU74-F1
#
_entry.id   AF-A0A2W4TU74-F1
#
_cell.length_a   1.000
_cell.length_b   1.000
_cell.length_c   1.000
_cell.angle_alpha   90.00
_cell.angle_beta   90.00
_cell.angle_gamma   90.00
#
_symmetry.space_group_name_H-M   'P 1'
#
loop_
_entity.id
_entity.type
_entity.pdbx_description
1 polymer ?
#
loop_
_entity_poly.entity_id
_entity_poly.type
_entity_poly.pdbx_seq_one_letter_code
_entity_poly.pdbx_strand_id
1 'polypeptide(L)' 'MERVLVLYANPADTDRIRLDKEHRAIDQALLTSCLPTDIVIRRHATTFNDLVTALADTEFSIFHFSGHGSSNGIYLQRF' A
#
# COMPACT_ATOMS: atom_id res chain seq x y z
N MET A 1 14.05 -10.63 8.61
CA MET A 1 14.13 -9.29 7.99
C MET A 1 12.72 -8.74 7.98
N GLU A 2 12.48 -7.60 8.63
CA GLU A 2 11.15 -7.01 8.71
C GLU A 2 10.74 -6.51 7.32
N ARG A 3 9.56 -6.95 6.85
CA ARG A 3 8.99 -6.54 5.56
C ARG A 3 7.77 -5.68 5.77
N VAL A 4 7.58 -4.72 4.89
CA VAL A 4 6.48 -3.77 4.90
C VAL A 4 5.61 -4.02 3.66
N LEU A 5 4.31 -4.20 3.87
CA LEU A 5 3.32 -4.18 2.80
C LEU A 5 2.68 -2.80 2.74
N VAL A 6 2.74 -2.16 1.58
CA VAL A 6 2.11 -0.86 1.33
C VAL A 6 1.05 -1.01 0.25
N LEU A 7 -0.19 -0.65 0.60
CA LEU A 7 -1.32 -0.76 -0.29
C LEU A 7 -1.85 0.63 -0.65
N TYR A 8 -1.98 0.86 -1.95
CA TYR A 8 -2.56 2.05 -2.52
C TYR A 8 -3.90 1.69 -3.17
N ALA A 9 -4.97 2.33 -2.72
CA ALA A 9 -6.31 2.12 -3.28
C ALA A 9 -7.00 3.45 -3.57
N ASN A 10 -7.29 3.68 -4.85
CA ASN A 10 -8.03 4.83 -5.34
C ASN A 10 -9.08 4.34 -6.35
N PRO A 11 -10.19 3.75 -5.87
CA PRO A 11 -11.26 3.25 -6.74
C PRO A 11 -11.74 4.29 -7.74
N ALA A 12 -12.17 3.83 -8.92
CA ALA A 12 -12.58 4.73 -10.01
C ALA A 12 -13.88 5.49 -9.71
N ASP A 13 -14.67 5.00 -8.77
CA ASP A 13 -15.94 5.57 -8.29
C ASP A 13 -15.77 6.50 -7.08
N THR A 14 -14.54 6.88 -6.73
CA THR A 14 -14.23 7.82 -5.62
C THR A 14 -13.49 9.07 -6.10
N ASP A 15 -13.52 10.14 -5.30
CA ASP A 15 -12.77 11.36 -5.57
C ASP A 15 -11.27 11.11 -5.61
N ARG A 16 -10.58 11.60 -6.65
CA ARG A 16 -9.15 11.32 -6.81
C ARG A 16 -8.31 11.86 -5.65
N ILE A 17 -7.59 10.95 -4.98
CA ILE A 17 -6.56 11.28 -3.99
C ILE A 17 -5.13 11.19 -4.55
N ARG A 18 -4.22 12.00 -4.01
CA ARG A 18 -2.82 12.09 -4.46
C ARG A 18 -1.93 11.05 -3.79
N LEU A 19 -2.19 9.76 -4.07
CA LEU A 19 -1.41 8.64 -3.54
C LEU A 19 0.08 8.69 -3.93
N ASP A 20 0.39 9.30 -5.08
CA ASP A 20 1.77 9.48 -5.55
C ASP A 20 2.64 10.29 -4.58
N LYS A 21 2.02 11.18 -3.78
CA LYS A 21 2.73 11.94 -2.76
C LYS A 21 3.24 11.04 -1.64
N GLU A 22 2.41 10.11 -1.18
CA GLU A 22 2.76 9.15 -0.12
C GLU A 22 3.81 8.16 -0.63
N HIS A 23 3.63 7.64 -1.85
CA HIS A 23 4.63 6.81 -2.51
C HIS A 23 6.00 7.47 -2.51
N ARG A 24 6.08 8.70 -3.04
CA ARG A 24 7.34 9.44 -3.10
C ARG A 24 7.94 9.67 -1.72
N ALA A 25 7.11 9.97 -0.71
CA ALA A 25 7.59 10.18 0.65
C ALA A 25 8.23 8.91 1.23
N ILE A 26 7.62 7.74 1.04
CA ILE A 26 8.16 6.45 1.48
C ILE A 26 9.48 6.15 0.76
N ASP A 27 9.59 6.39 -0.54
CA ASP A 27 10.84 6.19 -1.28
C ASP A 27 11.96 7.08 -0.77
N GLN A 28 11.67 8.36 -0.53
CA GLN A 28 12.65 9.30 0.02
C GLN A 28 13.10 8.90 1.43
N ALA A 29 12.19 8.37 2.26
CA ALA A 29 12.53 7.87 3.58
C ALA A 29 13.47 6.66 3.50
N LEU A 30 13.17 5.68 2.63
CA LEU A 30 14.04 4.51 2.43
C LEU A 30 15.44 4.90 1.96
N LEU A 31 15.51 5.82 0.98
CA LEU A 31 16.78 6.34 0.46
C LEU A 31 17.57 7.08 1.54
N THR A 32 16.93 7.97 2.28
CA THR A 32 17.59 8.78 3.33
C THR A 32 18.07 7.92 4.50
N SER A 33 17.37 6.82 4.79
CA SER A 33 17.74 5.86 5.82
C SER A 33 18.69 4.75 5.34
N CYS A 34 19.14 4.79 4.09
CA CYS A 34 19.99 3.75 3.47
C CYS A 34 19.38 2.35 3.59
N LEU A 35 18.06 2.24 3.59
CA LEU A 35 17.35 0.97 3.69
C LEU A 35 17.21 0.31 2.31
N PRO A 36 17.30 -1.02 2.22
CA PRO A 36 17.01 -1.73 0.99
C PRO A 36 15.57 -1.46 0.54
N THR A 37 15.36 -1.17 -0.73
CA THR A 37 14.03 -0.81 -1.25
C THR A 37 13.08 -2.02 -1.35
N ASP A 38 13.64 -3.23 -1.36
CA ASP A 38 12.94 -4.52 -1.43
C ASP A 38 12.29 -4.93 -0.10
N ILE A 39 12.62 -4.26 1.02
CA ILE A 39 11.87 -4.46 2.28
C ILE A 39 10.42 -3.97 2.16
N VAL A 40 10.13 -3.09 1.19
CA VAL A 40 8.80 -2.51 0.97
C VAL A 40 8.18 -3.09 -0.30
N ILE A 41 7.17 -3.94 -0.12
CA ILE A 41 6.36 -4.48 -1.20
C ILE A 41 5.14 -3.57 -1.39
N ARG A 42 4.94 -3.08 -2.62
CA ARG A 42 3.84 -2.18 -2.96
C ARG A 42 2.78 -2.89 -3.80
N ARG A 43 1.51 -2.52 -3.59
CA ARG A 43 0.40 -2.82 -4.50
C ARG A 43 -0.35 -1.53 -4.82
N HIS A 44 -0.53 -1.27 -6.10
CA HIS A 44 -1.31 -0.16 -6.62
C HIS A 44 -2.64 -0.65 -7.15
N ALA A 45 -3.66 0.22 -7.15
CA ALA A 45 -5.03 -0.16 -7.50
C ALA A 45 -5.45 -1.44 -6.77
N THR A 46 -5.13 -1.49 -5.47
CA THR A 46 -5.18 -2.72 -4.68
C THR A 46 -6.60 -3.27 -4.62
N THR A 47 -6.75 -4.52 -5.03
CA THR A 47 -8.00 -5.26 -4.94
C THR A 47 -8.01 -6.13 -3.69
N PHE A 48 -9.18 -6.67 -3.32
CA PHE A 48 -9.24 -7.63 -2.22
C PHE A 48 -8.37 -8.87 -2.48
N ASN A 49 -8.30 -9.33 -3.73
CA ASN A 49 -7.49 -10.49 -4.08
C ASN A 49 -5.99 -10.20 -3.98
N ASP A 50 -5.55 -9.00 -4.36
CA ASP A 50 -4.14 -8.59 -4.21
C ASP A 50 -3.71 -8.57 -2.74
N LEU A 51 -4.60 -8.09 -1.86
CA LEU A 51 -4.39 -8.08 -0.42
C LEU A 51 -4.24 -9.51 0.12
N VAL A 52 -5.22 -10.38 -0.14
CA VAL A 52 -5.21 -11.76 0.37
C VAL A 52 -4.00 -12.53 -0.15
N THR A 53 -3.68 -12.40 -1.43
CA THR A 53 -2.53 -13.06 -2.05
C THR A 53 -1.22 -12.58 -1.43
N ALA A 54 -1.04 -11.26 -1.26
CA ALA A 54 0.17 -10.72 -0.64
C ALA A 54 0.36 -11.27 0.78
N LEU A 55 -0.70 -11.27 1.60
CA LEU A 55 -0.65 -11.75 2.98
C LEU A 55 -0.42 -13.27 3.08
N ALA A 56 -0.86 -14.04 2.09
CA ALA A 56 -0.63 -15.49 2.05
C ALA A 56 0.80 -15.83 1.60
N ASP A 57 1.35 -15.08 0.64
CA ASP A 57 2.65 -15.37 0.04
C ASP A 57 3.84 -14.96 0.92
N THR A 58 3.64 -13.99 1.83
CA THR A 58 4.74 -13.35 2.55
C THR A 58 4.30 -12.84 3.91
N GLU A 59 5.10 -13.14 4.93
CA GLU A 59 4.94 -12.53 6.25
C GLU A 59 5.46 -11.09 6.26
N PHE A 60 4.63 -10.17 6.75
CA PHE A 60 4.92 -8.74 6.90
C PHE A 60 4.85 -8.31 8.35
N SER A 61 5.81 -7.49 8.76
CA SER A 61 5.87 -6.91 10.11
C SER A 61 5.06 -5.61 10.21
N ILE A 62 4.93 -4.89 9.09
CA ILE A 62 4.22 -3.62 9.02
C ILE A 62 3.28 -3.62 7.83
N PHE A 63 2.08 -3.11 8.06
CA PHE A 63 1.08 -2.88 7.04
C PHE A 63 0.72 -1.40 6.98
N HIS A 64 0.90 -0.79 5.81
CA HIS A 64 0.51 0.59 5.55
C HIS A 64 -0.55 0.63 4.46
N PHE A 65 -1.63 1.36 4.72
CA PHE A 65 -2.69 1.61 3.75
C PHE A 65 -2.80 3.10 3.47
N SER A 66 -2.84 3.45 2.19
CA SER A 66 -3.09 4.80 1.71
C SER A 66 -4.19 4.76 0.65
N GLY A 67 -5.34 5.33 0.99
CA GLY A 67 -6.51 5.19 0.14
C GLY A 67 -7.77 5.79 0.75
N HIS A 68 -8.90 5.52 0.11
CA HIS A 68 -10.21 5.85 0.66
C HIS A 68 -10.62 4.88 1.78
N GLY A 69 -11.44 5.38 2.68
CA GLY A 69 -12.04 4.59 3.75
C GLY A 69 -13.20 5.34 4.40
N SER A 70 -13.89 4.63 5.28
CA SER A 70 -14.96 5.14 6.11
C SER A 70 -14.89 4.53 7.51
N SER A 71 -15.85 4.86 8.36
CA SER A 71 -16.00 4.20 9.67
C SER A 71 -16.16 2.67 9.56
N ASN A 72 -16.55 2.17 8.40
CA ASN A 72 -16.83 0.75 8.17
C ASN A 72 -15.65 0.00 7.53
N GLY A 73 -14.54 0.68 7.22
CA GLY A 73 -13.33 0.05 6.71
C GLY A 73 -12.65 0.82 5.59
N ILE A 74 -11.75 0.12 4.89
CA ILE A 74 -10.98 0.64 3.77
C ILE A 74 -11.63 0.29 2.44
N TYR A 75 -11.47 1.15 1.45
CA TYR A 75 -12.03 0.92 0.12
C TYR A 75 -10.92 0.35 -0.75
N LEU A 76 -11.25 -0.72 -1.47
CA LEU A 76 -10.35 -1.39 -2.40
C LEU A 76 -10.94 -1.31 -3.80
N GLN A 77 -10.08 -1.52 -4.79
CA GLN A 77 -10.47 -1.53 -6.20
C GLN A 77 -11.48 -2.65 -6.47
N ARG A 78 -12.60 -2.30 -7.11
CA ARG A 78 -13.54 -3.25 -7.72
C ARG A 78 -13.16 -3.44 -9.19
N PHE A 79 -13.24 -4.69 -9.66
CA PHE A 79 -13.22 -5.05 -11.07
C PHE A 79 -14.66 -5.27 -11.56
#